data_AF-A0AAW1EI46-F1
#
_entry.id   AF-A0AAW1EI46-F1
#
_cell.length_a   1.000
_cell.length_b   1.000
_cell.length_c   1.000
_cell.angle_alpha   90.00
_cell.angle_beta   90.00
_cell.angle_gamma   90.00
#
_symmetry.space_group_name_H-M   'P 1'
#
loop_
_entity.id
_entity.type
_entity.pdbx_description
1 polymer ?
#
loop_
_entity_poly.entity_id
_entity_poly.type
_entity_poly.pdbx_seq_one_letter_code
_entity_poly.pdbx_strand_id
1 'polypeptide(L)'
;MRGAQKGFVTLLQKSLDRKLLSFHCILHQEALCAQTFPPECMEVMNLVIQIVNKIMAKGLNHRQFCALLEEVDSAYSDLLLHNKVRWLSRGEVLKRFAACLEHVKTFLESKDLTYPELGDPDWLEKLHFMVDMTSHLNTLNKSLQGKGGTALQMLEDVLAFERKMTVFARDVQRGTLSHFPSLREFREENTHINCEYLQDAIIEMQTAFGKRFSEFREEKSTLSFPVTPLDIDPSQLNMSAFPGVSQPDLEIELADIADKDLWMSKFKSLTADLEDVARQKAVLAREHKWSDIENLPKPDKLVFETWNAIPDTYMNMKTYAFGVLSIFGSTYLCEQIFSSMNYIKSKYRSRLTDDSLQSCLKLKVTSYSPDIEKLCSDVQKQKSH
;
A
#
# COMPACT_ATOMS: atom_id res chain seq x y z
N MET A 1 -1.78 17.99 -2.79
CA MET A 1 -0.63 18.31 -3.67
C MET A 1 -1.04 18.68 -5.11
N ARG A 2 -2.05 18.04 -5.73
CA ARG A 2 -2.56 18.38 -7.08
C ARG A 2 -3.92 19.10 -7.11
N GLY A 3 -4.10 20.19 -6.35
CA GLY A 3 -5.32 21.00 -6.48
C GLY A 3 -5.29 21.83 -7.78
N ALA A 4 -6.37 21.82 -8.58
CA ALA A 4 -6.40 22.43 -9.92
C ALA A 4 -6.03 23.93 -9.98
N GLN A 5 -6.26 24.68 -8.90
CA GLN A 5 -6.05 26.13 -8.85
C GLN A 5 -4.95 26.55 -7.84
N LYS A 6 -4.67 25.72 -6.82
CA LYS A 6 -3.76 26.02 -5.69
C LYS A 6 -2.83 24.85 -5.30
N GLY A 7 -2.67 23.85 -6.17
CA GLY A 7 -1.79 22.71 -5.94
C GLY A 7 -0.32 23.07 -6.14
N PHE A 8 0.56 22.54 -5.28
CA PHE A 8 2.00 22.67 -5.41
C PHE A 8 2.50 22.31 -6.82
N VAL A 9 2.04 21.19 -7.38
CA VAL A 9 2.44 20.75 -8.73
C VAL A 9 2.06 21.79 -9.79
N THR A 10 0.84 22.34 -9.70
CA THR A 10 0.36 23.37 -10.64
C THR A 10 1.17 24.66 -10.53
N LEU A 11 1.50 25.08 -9.31
CA LEU A 11 2.34 26.26 -9.08
C LEU A 11 3.77 26.03 -9.58
N LEU A 12 4.32 24.84 -9.34
CA LEU A 12 5.65 24.46 -9.79
C LEU A 12 5.73 24.40 -11.32
N GLN A 13 4.75 23.78 -11.98
CA GLN A 13 4.63 23.75 -13.44
C GLN A 13 4.57 25.17 -14.04
N LYS A 14 3.78 26.06 -13.42
CA LYS A 14 3.74 27.48 -13.82
C LYS A 14 5.08 28.19 -13.63
N SER A 15 5.77 27.94 -12.52
CA SER A 15 7.06 28.58 -12.24
C SER A 15 8.21 28.08 -13.12
N LEU A 16 8.16 26.80 -13.52
CA LEU A 16 9.14 26.17 -14.38
C LEU A 16 8.81 26.28 -15.87
N ASP A 17 7.64 26.86 -16.19
CA ASP A 17 7.06 26.92 -17.53
C ASP A 17 7.13 25.58 -18.30
N ARG A 18 6.84 24.48 -17.60
CA ARG A 18 6.89 23.14 -18.19
C ARG A 18 5.90 22.18 -17.56
N LYS A 19 5.50 21.19 -18.34
CA LYS A 19 4.75 20.04 -17.83
C LYS A 19 5.67 19.18 -16.97
N LEU A 20 5.12 18.72 -15.85
CA LEU A 20 5.79 17.77 -14.98
C LEU A 20 5.04 16.45 -15.04
N LEU A 21 5.78 15.36 -15.23
CA LEU A 21 5.25 14.05 -14.92
C LEU A 21 5.06 13.98 -13.42
N SER A 22 3.81 13.87 -13.01
CA SER A 22 3.44 13.72 -11.62
C SER A 22 2.53 12.52 -11.53
N PHE A 23 2.49 11.87 -10.38
CA PHE A 23 1.49 10.86 -10.04
C PHE A 23 0.77 11.26 -8.75
N HIS A 24 -0.47 10.82 -8.60
CA HIS A 24 -1.00 10.69 -7.24
C HIS A 24 -0.26 9.52 -6.56
N CYS A 25 -0.01 9.67 -5.26
CA CYS A 25 0.55 8.60 -4.42
C CYS A 25 -0.22 7.29 -4.66
N ILE A 26 0.51 6.23 -5.04
CA ILE A 26 -0.10 4.97 -5.48
C ILE A 26 -0.84 4.28 -4.32
N LEU A 27 -0.29 4.35 -3.11
CA LEU A 27 -0.94 3.86 -1.89
C LEU A 27 -2.20 4.65 -1.57
N HIS A 28 -2.21 5.96 -1.84
CA HIS A 28 -3.40 6.76 -1.63
C HIS A 28 -4.49 6.41 -2.65
N GLN A 29 -4.13 6.20 -3.91
CA GLN A 29 -5.09 5.74 -4.92
C GLN A 29 -5.65 4.36 -4.58
N GLU A 30 -4.81 3.42 -4.14
CA GLU A 30 -5.23 2.09 -3.69
C GLU A 30 -6.19 2.21 -2.50
N ALA A 31 -5.85 3.01 -1.48
CA ALA A 31 -6.72 3.24 -0.33
C ALA A 31 -8.05 3.93 -0.69
N LEU A 32 -8.12 4.69 -1.78
CA LEU A 32 -9.36 5.26 -2.30
C LEU A 32 -10.18 4.23 -3.09
N CYS A 33 -9.55 3.32 -3.84
CA CYS A 33 -10.25 2.17 -4.42
C CYS A 33 -10.83 1.27 -3.33
N ALA A 34 -10.07 1.03 -2.26
CA ALA A 34 -10.52 0.20 -1.15
C ALA A 34 -11.77 0.78 -0.44
N GLN A 35 -12.10 2.05 -0.63
CA GLN A 35 -13.30 2.71 -0.09
C GLN A 35 -14.52 2.66 -1.03
N THR A 36 -14.43 2.01 -2.20
CA THR A 36 -15.57 1.86 -3.12
C THR A 36 -16.42 0.64 -2.79
N PHE A 37 -16.44 0.20 -1.53
CA PHE A 37 -17.42 -0.79 -1.11
C PHE A 37 -18.83 -0.20 -1.22
N PRO A 38 -19.83 -1.03 -1.54
CA PRO A 38 -21.22 -0.61 -1.55
C PRO A 38 -21.67 -0.02 -0.20
N PRO A 39 -22.70 0.85 -0.17
CA PRO A 39 -23.21 1.47 1.04
C PRO A 39 -23.52 0.48 2.18
N GLU A 40 -24.10 -0.68 1.88
CA GLU A 40 -24.47 -1.68 2.87
C GLU A 40 -23.23 -2.32 3.52
N CYS A 41 -22.16 -2.54 2.75
CA CYS A 41 -20.86 -2.94 3.29
C CYS A 41 -20.26 -1.85 4.19
N MET A 42 -20.46 -0.57 3.85
CA MET A 42 -20.00 0.54 4.70
C MET A 42 -20.78 0.61 6.03
N GLU A 43 -22.06 0.27 6.03
CA GLU A 43 -22.88 0.14 7.24
C GLU A 43 -22.35 -0.96 8.16
N VAL A 44 -22.03 -2.14 7.60
CA VAL A 44 -21.37 -3.25 8.31
C VAL A 44 -20.11 -2.76 9.02
N MET A 45 -19.20 -2.11 8.29
CA MET A 45 -17.95 -1.63 8.88
C MET A 45 -18.17 -0.58 9.97
N ASN A 46 -19.12 0.35 9.78
CA ASN A 46 -19.42 1.37 10.78
C ASN A 46 -19.96 0.75 12.07
N LEU A 47 -20.85 -0.25 11.95
CA LEU A 47 -21.39 -0.96 13.10
C LEU A 47 -20.31 -1.76 13.84
N VAL A 48 -19.45 -2.49 13.12
CA VAL A 48 -18.30 -3.19 13.72
C VAL A 48 -17.42 -2.21 14.51
N ILE A 49 -17.07 -1.08 13.91
CA ILE A 49 -16.26 -0.04 14.59
C ILE A 49 -16.98 0.49 15.83
N GLN A 50 -18.30 0.70 15.77
CA GLN A 50 -19.08 1.14 16.91
C GLN A 50 -19.04 0.12 18.05
N ILE A 51 -19.25 -1.17 17.76
CA ILE A 51 -19.23 -2.24 18.75
C ILE A 51 -17.84 -2.36 19.38
N VAL A 52 -16.80 -2.46 18.55
CA VAL A 52 -15.40 -2.55 19.02
C VAL A 52 -15.06 -1.36 19.92
N ASN A 53 -15.37 -0.13 19.50
CA ASN A 53 -15.11 1.05 20.33
C ASN A 53 -15.88 1.01 21.65
N LYS A 54 -17.10 0.47 21.68
CA LYS A 54 -17.92 0.37 22.90
C LYS A 54 -17.36 -0.65 23.89
N ILE A 55 -16.84 -1.77 23.42
CA ILE A 55 -16.13 -2.76 24.23
C ILE A 55 -14.84 -2.15 24.78
N MET A 56 -14.05 -1.51 23.91
CA MET A 56 -12.71 -1.02 24.24
C MET A 56 -12.70 0.31 25.03
N ALA A 57 -13.76 1.13 24.96
CA ALA A 57 -13.79 2.46 25.59
C ALA A 57 -13.81 2.41 27.13
N LYS A 58 -14.33 1.33 27.73
CA LYS A 58 -14.36 1.16 29.19
C LYS A 58 -13.32 0.11 29.58
N GLY A 59 -12.32 0.50 30.37
CA GLY A 59 -11.25 -0.41 30.80
C GLY A 59 -11.74 -1.67 31.50
N LEU A 60 -12.87 -1.61 32.22
CA LEU A 60 -13.50 -2.81 32.80
C LEU A 60 -14.07 -3.73 31.72
N ASN A 61 -14.79 -3.18 30.74
CA ASN A 61 -15.36 -3.98 29.64
C ASN A 61 -14.26 -4.66 28.83
N HIS A 62 -13.18 -3.94 28.54
CA HIS A 62 -12.03 -4.48 27.82
C HIS A 62 -11.40 -5.66 28.57
N ARG A 63 -11.10 -5.51 29.87
CA ARG A 63 -10.54 -6.60 30.69
C ARG A 63 -11.47 -7.80 30.78
N GLN A 64 -12.78 -7.57 30.94
CA GLN A 64 -13.76 -8.65 31.00
C GLN A 64 -13.88 -9.39 29.67
N PHE A 65 -13.79 -8.67 28.55
CA PHE A 65 -13.79 -9.28 27.22
C PHE A 65 -12.50 -10.08 26.97
N CYS A 66 -11.33 -9.56 27.34
CA CYS A 66 -10.08 -10.32 27.26
C CYS A 66 -10.11 -11.60 28.13
N ALA A 67 -10.65 -11.52 29.36
CA ALA A 67 -10.82 -12.70 30.20
C ALA A 67 -11.74 -13.75 29.56
N LEU A 68 -12.83 -13.33 28.90
CA LEU A 68 -13.70 -14.23 28.14
C LEU A 68 -12.93 -14.91 26.99
N LEU A 69 -12.12 -14.17 26.25
CA LEU A 69 -11.33 -14.72 25.15
C LEU A 69 -10.24 -15.70 25.63
N GLU A 70 -9.64 -15.45 26.79
CA GLU A 70 -8.68 -16.36 27.43
C GLU A 70 -9.36 -17.64 27.92
N GLU A 71 -10.58 -17.54 28.47
CA GLU A 71 -11.33 -18.69 29.00
C GLU A 71 -11.71 -19.70 27.90
N VAL A 72 -12.01 -19.21 26.69
CA VAL A 72 -12.43 -20.01 25.54
C VAL A 72 -11.29 -20.40 24.60
N ASP A 73 -10.03 -20.13 24.97
CA ASP A 73 -8.83 -20.35 24.15
C ASP A 73 -8.99 -19.80 22.71
N SER A 74 -9.52 -18.58 22.62
CA SER A 74 -9.78 -17.91 21.35
C SER A 74 -8.48 -17.73 20.56
N ALA A 75 -8.56 -17.82 19.23
CA ALA A 75 -7.44 -17.55 18.31
C ALA A 75 -6.82 -16.15 18.50
N TYR A 76 -7.58 -15.22 19.08
CA TYR A 76 -7.12 -13.88 19.44
C TYR A 76 -7.40 -13.60 20.91
N SER A 77 -6.44 -12.98 21.60
CA SER A 77 -6.57 -12.55 22.99
C SER A 77 -7.24 -11.18 23.15
N ASP A 78 -7.44 -10.43 22.06
CA ASP A 78 -8.03 -9.08 22.10
C ASP A 78 -8.52 -8.58 20.72
N LEU A 79 -9.45 -7.62 20.74
CA LEU A 79 -9.86 -6.82 19.58
C LEU A 79 -8.88 -5.68 19.31
N LEU A 80 -8.88 -5.18 18.07
CA LEU A 80 -8.04 -4.04 17.69
C LEU A 80 -8.77 -2.72 17.86
N LEU A 81 -8.21 -1.84 18.70
CA LEU A 81 -8.61 -0.43 18.77
C LEU A 81 -8.23 0.29 17.47
N HIS A 82 -9.22 0.87 16.80
CA HIS A 82 -8.98 1.65 15.59
C HIS A 82 -8.55 3.09 15.93
N ASN A 83 -7.37 3.50 15.44
CA ASN A 83 -7.03 4.91 15.26
C ASN A 83 -7.37 5.32 13.82
N LYS A 84 -8.02 6.49 13.64
CA LYS A 84 -8.71 6.96 12.42
C LYS A 84 -7.86 7.20 11.16
N VAL A 85 -6.79 6.44 10.93
CA VAL A 85 -5.74 6.86 10.01
C VAL A 85 -5.67 6.02 8.73
N ARG A 86 -6.15 4.77 8.68
CA ARG A 86 -6.03 3.93 7.44
C ARG A 86 -7.16 2.92 7.25
N TRP A 87 -7.77 2.89 6.07
CA TRP A 87 -8.81 1.92 5.68
C TRP A 87 -8.39 0.46 5.92
N LEU A 88 -7.16 0.12 5.56
CA LEU A 88 -6.62 -1.24 5.70
C LEU A 88 -6.46 -1.72 7.14
N SER A 89 -6.29 -0.79 8.10
CA SER A 89 -6.36 -1.13 9.53
C SER A 89 -7.76 -1.58 9.94
N ARG A 90 -8.80 -1.13 9.23
CA ARG A 90 -10.18 -1.59 9.44
C ARG A 90 -10.40 -3.00 8.92
N GLY A 91 -9.68 -3.41 7.87
CA GLY A 91 -9.69 -4.79 7.40
C GLY A 91 -9.21 -5.78 8.48
N GLU A 92 -8.15 -5.43 9.21
CA GLU A 92 -7.68 -6.25 10.33
C GLU A 92 -8.67 -6.26 11.51
N VAL A 93 -9.34 -5.12 11.77
CA VAL A 93 -10.45 -5.06 12.75
C VAL A 93 -11.59 -5.99 12.34
N LEU A 94 -12.03 -5.97 11.08
CA LEU A 94 -13.07 -6.86 10.57
C LEU A 94 -12.68 -8.32 10.73
N LYS A 95 -11.45 -8.69 10.36
CA LYS A 95 -10.95 -10.06 10.46
C LYS A 95 -11.02 -10.59 11.90
N ARG A 96 -10.53 -9.81 12.87
CA ARG A 96 -10.58 -10.21 14.28
C ARG A 96 -11.99 -10.21 14.83
N PHE A 97 -12.81 -9.24 14.44
CA PHE A 97 -14.20 -9.17 14.86
C PHE A 97 -14.98 -10.41 14.40
N ALA A 98 -14.86 -10.79 13.12
CA ALA A 98 -15.51 -11.98 12.57
C ALA A 98 -15.04 -13.26 13.28
N ALA A 99 -13.73 -13.40 13.51
CA ALA A 99 -13.18 -14.55 14.25
C ALA A 99 -13.66 -14.63 15.70
N CYS A 100 -14.04 -13.50 16.31
CA CYS A 100 -14.56 -13.44 17.68
C CYS A 100 -16.08 -13.24 17.74
N LEU A 101 -16.81 -13.41 16.62
CA LEU A 101 -18.19 -12.95 16.50
C LEU A 101 -19.12 -13.53 17.59
N GLU A 102 -19.06 -14.83 17.83
CA GLU A 102 -19.88 -15.48 18.86
C GLU A 102 -19.54 -14.98 20.27
N HIS A 103 -18.26 -14.81 20.58
CA HIS A 103 -17.82 -14.23 21.85
C HIS A 103 -18.27 -12.76 22.01
N VAL A 104 -18.27 -12.00 20.91
CA VAL A 104 -18.80 -10.64 20.90
C VAL A 104 -20.30 -10.65 21.18
N LYS A 105 -21.08 -11.54 20.56
CA LYS A 105 -22.52 -11.70 20.84
C LYS A 105 -22.77 -12.00 22.32
N THR A 106 -22.12 -13.03 22.87
CA THR A 106 -22.23 -13.41 24.28
C THR A 106 -21.85 -12.26 25.23
N PHE A 107 -20.77 -11.53 24.92
CA PHE A 107 -20.36 -10.39 25.73
C PHE A 107 -21.39 -9.26 25.68
N LEU A 108 -21.94 -8.93 24.52
CA LEU A 108 -22.94 -7.87 24.38
C LEU A 108 -24.24 -8.21 25.11
N GLU A 109 -24.68 -9.46 25.04
CA GLU A 109 -25.82 -9.98 25.80
C GLU A 109 -25.59 -9.82 27.31
N SER A 110 -24.39 -10.15 27.82
CA SER A 110 -24.04 -9.95 29.24
C SER A 110 -24.06 -8.49 29.71
N LYS A 111 -24.09 -7.54 28.76
CA LYS A 111 -24.16 -6.09 29.00
C LYS A 111 -25.52 -5.48 28.70
N ASP A 112 -26.53 -6.32 28.43
CA ASP A 112 -27.86 -5.91 28.00
C ASP A 112 -27.81 -5.01 26.74
N LEU A 113 -26.88 -5.32 25.82
CA LEU A 113 -26.71 -4.62 24.56
C LEU A 113 -27.13 -5.52 23.40
N THR A 114 -28.17 -5.11 22.68
CA THR A 114 -28.69 -5.87 21.54
C THR A 114 -28.32 -5.20 20.22
N TYR A 115 -27.87 -6.01 19.27
CA TYR A 115 -27.55 -5.64 17.89
C TYR A 115 -28.16 -6.69 16.95
N PRO A 116 -29.39 -6.46 16.43
CA PRO A 116 -30.09 -7.41 15.57
C PRO A 116 -29.27 -7.83 14.34
N GLU A 117 -28.44 -6.94 13.82
CA GLU A 117 -27.60 -7.15 12.65
C GLU A 117 -26.61 -8.31 12.84
N LEU A 118 -26.18 -8.59 14.07
CA LEU A 118 -25.26 -9.70 14.34
C LEU A 118 -25.91 -11.08 14.15
N GLY A 119 -27.24 -11.15 14.10
CA GLY A 119 -28.01 -12.35 13.80
C GLY A 119 -28.61 -12.36 12.39
N ASP A 120 -28.42 -11.29 11.60
CA ASP A 120 -28.97 -11.17 10.26
C ASP A 120 -28.04 -11.80 9.22
N PRO A 121 -28.46 -12.89 8.53
CA PRO A 121 -27.64 -13.54 7.51
C PRO A 121 -27.20 -12.60 6.39
N ASP A 122 -28.04 -11.64 6.00
CA ASP A 122 -27.73 -10.67 4.94
C ASP A 122 -26.62 -9.71 5.38
N TRP A 123 -26.56 -9.37 6.66
CA TRP A 123 -25.49 -8.54 7.20
C TRP A 123 -24.19 -9.35 7.35
N LEU A 124 -24.30 -10.60 7.79
CA LEU A 124 -23.16 -11.49 8.02
C LEU A 124 -22.44 -11.89 6.72
N GLU A 125 -23.16 -12.15 5.62
CA GLU A 125 -22.51 -12.40 4.32
C GLU A 125 -21.60 -11.24 3.90
N LYS A 126 -22.04 -9.99 4.15
CA LYS A 126 -21.28 -8.78 3.82
C LYS A 126 -20.08 -8.64 4.75
N LEU A 127 -20.21 -8.94 6.03
CA LEU A 127 -19.09 -8.98 6.97
C LEU A 127 -17.99 -9.93 6.46
N HIS A 128 -18.34 -11.18 6.17
CA HIS A 128 -17.38 -12.20 5.75
C HIS A 128 -16.77 -11.90 4.38
N PHE A 129 -17.57 -11.40 3.43
CA PHE A 129 -17.06 -10.88 2.16
C PHE A 129 -16.02 -9.78 2.36
N MET A 130 -16.30 -8.81 3.23
CA MET A 130 -15.37 -7.71 3.50
C MET A 130 -14.08 -8.18 4.18
N VAL A 131 -14.14 -9.18 5.07
CA VAL A 131 -12.94 -9.80 5.67
C VAL A 131 -12.00 -10.31 4.57
N ASP A 132 -12.52 -11.07 3.62
CA ASP A 132 -11.73 -11.66 2.54
C ASP A 132 -11.24 -10.60 1.54
N MET A 133 -12.11 -9.69 1.09
CA MET A 133 -11.72 -8.62 0.17
C MET A 133 -10.67 -7.68 0.75
N THR A 134 -10.81 -7.30 2.03
CA THR A 134 -9.81 -6.45 2.69
C THR A 134 -8.49 -7.18 2.92
N SER A 135 -8.49 -8.51 3.08
CA SER A 135 -7.27 -9.33 3.10
C SER A 135 -6.52 -9.30 1.75
N HIS A 136 -7.25 -9.37 0.64
CA HIS A 136 -6.67 -9.23 -0.71
C HIS A 136 -6.07 -7.84 -0.93
N LEU A 137 -6.81 -6.78 -0.57
CA LEU A 137 -6.33 -5.39 -0.64
C LEU A 137 -5.10 -5.17 0.25
N ASN A 138 -5.09 -5.74 1.46
CA ASN A 138 -3.93 -5.70 2.36
C ASN A 138 -2.70 -6.35 1.74
N THR A 139 -2.88 -7.43 0.96
CA THR A 139 -1.78 -8.10 0.27
C THR A 139 -1.18 -7.22 -0.81
N LEU A 140 -2.01 -6.58 -1.64
CA LEU A 140 -1.55 -5.57 -2.61
C LEU A 140 -0.84 -4.42 -1.90
N ASN A 141 -1.47 -3.84 -0.88
CA ASN A 141 -0.90 -2.69 -0.17
C ASN A 141 0.48 -2.98 0.43
N LYS A 142 0.71 -4.19 0.95
CA LYS A 142 2.03 -4.63 1.42
C LYS A 142 3.04 -4.80 0.30
N SER A 143 2.63 -5.15 -0.93
CA SER A 143 3.54 -5.24 -2.07
C SER A 143 3.94 -3.85 -2.59
N LEU A 144 2.99 -2.91 -2.57
CA LEU A 144 3.20 -1.51 -2.89
C LEU A 144 4.01 -0.76 -1.81
N GLN A 145 4.00 -1.24 -0.57
CA GLN A 145 4.79 -0.68 0.52
C GLN A 145 6.17 -1.33 0.60
N GLY A 146 7.22 -0.51 0.58
CA GLY A 146 8.57 -1.01 0.81
C GLY A 146 9.64 -0.03 0.33
N LYS A 147 10.87 -0.24 0.80
CA LYS A 147 12.04 0.45 0.27
C LYS A 147 12.53 -0.27 -0.97
N GLY A 148 12.85 0.50 -2.02
CA GLY A 148 13.60 0.04 -3.17
C GLY A 148 12.81 -0.61 -4.31
N GLY A 149 11.47 -0.57 -4.26
CA GLY A 149 10.64 -0.95 -5.41
C GLY A 149 10.65 0.15 -6.49
N THR A 150 10.63 -0.26 -7.77
CA THR A 150 10.53 0.68 -8.89
C THR A 150 9.07 1.01 -9.20
N ALA A 151 8.86 2.13 -9.89
CA ALA A 151 7.58 2.53 -10.48
C ALA A 151 6.86 1.41 -11.23
N LEU A 152 7.64 0.74 -12.08
CA LEU A 152 7.19 -0.33 -12.94
C LEU A 152 6.66 -1.47 -12.10
N GLN A 153 7.44 -1.90 -11.09
CA GLN A 153 7.02 -2.98 -10.20
C GLN A 153 5.71 -2.65 -9.48
N MET A 154 5.56 -1.42 -8.98
CA MET A 154 4.33 -1.00 -8.31
C MET A 154 3.13 -1.01 -9.27
N LEU A 155 3.32 -0.54 -10.52
CA LEU A 155 2.29 -0.61 -11.55
C LEU A 155 1.94 -2.05 -11.91
N GLU A 156 2.94 -2.92 -12.07
CA GLU A 156 2.75 -4.33 -12.37
C GLU A 156 1.98 -5.06 -11.26
N ASP A 157 2.27 -4.75 -10.00
CA ASP A 157 1.53 -5.26 -8.84
C ASP A 157 0.04 -4.86 -8.89
N VAL A 158 -0.25 -3.59 -9.23
CA VAL A 158 -1.63 -3.10 -9.42
C VAL A 158 -2.31 -3.83 -10.58
N LEU A 159 -1.66 -3.93 -11.74
CA LEU A 159 -2.19 -4.62 -12.92
C LEU A 159 -2.45 -6.11 -12.65
N ALA A 160 -1.55 -6.76 -11.92
CA ALA A 160 -1.73 -8.15 -11.49
C ALA A 160 -2.91 -8.28 -10.53
N PHE A 161 -3.09 -7.33 -9.60
CA PHE A 161 -4.24 -7.33 -8.69
C PHE A 161 -5.57 -7.15 -9.42
N GLU A 162 -5.65 -6.25 -10.40
CA GLU A 162 -6.87 -6.12 -11.21
C GLU A 162 -7.24 -7.41 -11.94
N ARG A 163 -6.24 -8.13 -12.47
CA ARG A 163 -6.48 -9.46 -13.07
C ARG A 163 -6.98 -10.47 -12.03
N LYS A 164 -6.46 -10.41 -10.80
CA LYS A 164 -6.96 -11.24 -9.68
C LYS A 164 -8.41 -10.88 -9.34
N MET A 165 -8.81 -9.60 -9.36
CA MET A 165 -10.20 -9.20 -9.15
C MET A 165 -11.16 -9.81 -10.18
N THR A 166 -10.76 -9.94 -11.44
CA THR A 166 -11.55 -10.69 -12.45
C THR A 166 -11.67 -12.18 -12.11
N VAL A 167 -10.66 -12.77 -11.46
CA VAL A 167 -10.76 -14.15 -10.96
C VAL A 167 -11.72 -14.20 -9.77
N PHE A 168 -11.61 -13.27 -8.83
CA PHE A 168 -12.46 -13.18 -7.65
C PHE A 168 -13.94 -13.00 -8.01
N ALA A 169 -14.26 -12.09 -8.92
CA ALA A 169 -15.63 -11.87 -9.41
C ALA A 169 -16.23 -13.15 -10.01
N ARG A 170 -15.44 -13.91 -10.79
CA ARG A 170 -15.87 -15.19 -11.36
C ARG A 170 -16.04 -16.29 -10.31
N ASP A 171 -15.17 -16.33 -9.30
CA ASP A 171 -15.23 -17.30 -8.19
C ASP A 171 -16.47 -17.07 -7.31
N VAL A 172 -16.83 -15.80 -7.05
CA VAL A 172 -18.07 -15.43 -6.37
C VAL A 172 -19.29 -15.79 -7.23
N GLN A 173 -19.30 -15.42 -8.50
CA GLN A 173 -20.42 -15.72 -9.41
C GLN A 173 -20.71 -17.22 -9.52
N ARG A 174 -19.66 -18.06 -9.55
CA ARG A 174 -19.79 -19.52 -9.58
C ARG A 174 -20.25 -20.12 -8.25
N GLY A 175 -20.22 -19.33 -7.18
CA GLY A 175 -20.42 -19.83 -5.82
C GLY A 175 -19.36 -20.85 -5.42
N THR A 176 -18.14 -20.80 -5.95
CA THR A 176 -17.06 -21.70 -5.48
C THR A 176 -16.39 -21.16 -4.23
N LEU A 177 -16.27 -19.83 -4.11
CA LEU A 177 -15.70 -19.11 -2.97
C LEU A 177 -14.31 -19.62 -2.56
N SER A 178 -13.51 -20.07 -3.54
CA SER A 178 -12.16 -20.59 -3.31
C SER A 178 -11.19 -19.52 -2.83
N HIS A 179 -11.45 -18.26 -3.16
CA HIS A 179 -10.66 -17.09 -2.79
C HIS A 179 -11.28 -16.29 -1.64
N PHE A 180 -12.39 -16.79 -1.09
CA PHE A 180 -13.15 -16.15 -0.02
C PHE A 180 -13.37 -17.15 1.13
N PRO A 181 -12.32 -17.54 1.85
CA PRO A 181 -12.40 -18.58 2.87
C PRO A 181 -13.37 -18.23 4.01
N SER A 182 -13.42 -16.97 4.45
CA SER A 182 -14.32 -16.57 5.53
C SER A 182 -15.78 -16.61 5.08
N LEU A 183 -16.07 -16.14 3.86
CA LEU A 183 -17.41 -16.21 3.29
C LEU A 183 -17.83 -17.65 2.98
N ARG A 184 -16.88 -18.51 2.58
CA ARG A 184 -17.11 -19.92 2.32
C ARG A 184 -17.50 -20.66 3.60
N GLU A 185 -16.80 -20.42 4.70
CA GLU A 185 -17.11 -20.98 6.03
C GLU A 185 -18.50 -20.55 6.49
N PHE A 186 -18.83 -19.25 6.39
CA PHE A 186 -20.17 -18.74 6.68
C PHE A 186 -21.29 -19.43 5.87
N ARG A 187 -21.02 -19.76 4.60
CA ARG A 187 -21.97 -20.47 3.73
C ARG A 187 -22.22 -21.91 4.17
N GLU A 188 -21.27 -22.57 4.82
CA GLU A 188 -21.48 -23.96 5.27
C GLU A 188 -22.61 -24.04 6.31
N GLU A 189 -22.81 -22.95 7.05
CA GLU A 189 -23.87 -22.79 8.06
C GLU A 189 -25.14 -22.09 7.51
N ASN A 190 -25.06 -21.43 6.34
CA ASN A 190 -26.14 -20.60 5.77
C ASN A 190 -26.39 -20.89 4.29
N THR A 191 -27.65 -21.18 3.91
CA THR A 191 -27.98 -21.72 2.58
C THR A 191 -28.00 -20.71 1.43
N HIS A 192 -28.03 -19.40 1.70
CA HIS A 192 -28.12 -18.38 0.66
C HIS A 192 -27.04 -17.30 0.82
N ILE A 193 -26.36 -16.99 -0.30
CA ILE A 193 -25.45 -15.85 -0.43
C ILE A 193 -25.82 -15.12 -1.71
N ASN A 194 -25.94 -13.80 -1.64
CA ASN A 194 -26.21 -12.96 -2.79
C ASN A 194 -24.95 -12.77 -3.65
N CYS A 195 -24.62 -13.81 -4.43
CA CYS A 195 -23.42 -13.83 -5.27
C CYS A 195 -23.43 -12.74 -6.35
N GLU A 196 -24.61 -12.34 -6.84
CA GLU A 196 -24.77 -11.27 -7.83
C GLU A 196 -24.34 -9.92 -7.23
N TYR A 197 -24.88 -9.56 -6.07
CA TYR A 197 -24.51 -8.35 -5.35
C TYR A 197 -23.01 -8.29 -5.02
N LEU A 198 -22.44 -9.39 -4.51
CA LEU A 198 -21.02 -9.45 -4.17
C LEU A 198 -20.11 -9.39 -5.40
N GLN A 199 -20.53 -9.98 -6.53
CA GLN A 199 -19.83 -9.86 -7.80
C GLN A 199 -19.82 -8.41 -8.28
N ASP A 200 -20.96 -7.73 -8.24
CA ASP A 200 -21.08 -6.33 -8.65
C ASP A 200 -20.19 -5.42 -7.80
N ALA A 201 -20.12 -5.66 -6.49
CA ALA A 201 -19.21 -4.94 -5.59
C ALA A 201 -17.74 -5.08 -6.02
N ILE A 202 -17.31 -6.27 -6.46
CA ILE A 202 -15.94 -6.49 -6.97
C ILE A 202 -15.74 -5.74 -8.29
N ILE A 203 -16.72 -5.78 -9.20
CA ILE A 203 -16.64 -5.12 -10.52
C ILE A 203 -16.58 -3.60 -10.37
N GLU A 204 -17.36 -3.02 -9.46
CA GLU A 204 -17.34 -1.59 -9.18
C GLU A 204 -15.96 -1.16 -8.65
N MET A 205 -15.41 -1.91 -7.69
CA MET A 205 -14.07 -1.67 -7.19
C MET A 205 -13.00 -1.84 -8.29
N GLN A 206 -13.12 -2.85 -9.13
CA GLN A 206 -12.22 -3.06 -10.27
C GLN A 206 -12.28 -1.88 -11.24
N THR A 207 -13.47 -1.36 -11.53
CA THR A 207 -13.67 -0.17 -12.36
C THR A 207 -12.99 1.06 -11.75
N ALA A 208 -13.05 1.20 -10.42
CA ALA A 208 -12.34 2.26 -9.71
C ALA A 208 -10.81 2.14 -9.83
N PHE A 209 -10.25 0.94 -9.74
CA PHE A 209 -8.83 0.69 -10.05
C PHE A 209 -8.50 1.06 -11.51
N GLY A 210 -9.34 0.64 -12.45
CA GLY A 210 -9.24 1.00 -13.87
C GLY A 210 -9.11 2.51 -14.07
N LYS A 211 -10.02 3.28 -13.45
CA LYS A 211 -10.03 4.74 -13.57
C LYS A 211 -8.87 5.42 -12.85
N ARG A 212 -8.52 4.98 -11.64
CA ARG A 212 -7.56 5.69 -10.78
C ARG A 212 -6.10 5.47 -11.16
N PHE A 213 -5.79 4.34 -11.79
CA PHE A 213 -4.45 4.01 -12.24
C PHE A 213 -4.23 4.21 -13.75
N SER A 214 -5.17 4.85 -14.47
CA SER A 214 -5.05 5.07 -15.91
C SER A 214 -3.79 5.86 -16.29
N GLU A 215 -3.47 6.93 -15.56
CA GLU A 215 -2.26 7.74 -15.77
C GLU A 215 -0.98 6.89 -15.68
N PHE A 216 -0.92 5.93 -14.74
CA PHE A 216 0.24 5.05 -14.64
C PHE A 216 0.32 4.07 -15.82
N ARG A 217 -0.82 3.60 -16.34
CA ARG A 217 -0.85 2.70 -17.51
C ARG A 217 -0.39 3.39 -18.78
N GLU A 218 -0.81 4.64 -18.98
CA GLU A 218 -0.37 5.46 -20.11
C GLU A 218 1.15 5.65 -20.11
N GLU A 219 1.76 5.70 -18.93
CA GLU A 219 3.20 5.89 -18.76
C GLU A 219 3.99 4.58 -18.63
N LYS A 220 3.38 3.42 -18.92
CA LYS A 220 4.04 2.12 -18.73
C LYS A 220 5.38 2.04 -19.47
N SER A 221 5.43 2.48 -20.74
CA SER A 221 6.66 2.48 -21.55
C SER A 221 7.75 3.39 -20.96
N THR A 222 7.37 4.59 -20.52
CA THR A 222 8.25 5.51 -19.78
C THR A 222 8.81 4.86 -18.51
N LEU A 223 7.95 4.20 -17.73
CA LEU A 223 8.32 3.57 -16.46
C LEU A 223 9.18 2.30 -16.64
N SER A 224 9.06 1.60 -17.77
CA SER A 224 9.88 0.42 -18.08
C SER A 224 11.28 0.75 -18.59
N PHE A 225 11.50 1.98 -19.10
CA PHE A 225 12.77 2.37 -19.71
C PHE A 225 14.01 2.08 -18.85
N PRO A 226 14.03 2.33 -17.52
CA PRO A 226 15.20 2.04 -16.72
C PRO A 226 15.56 0.55 -16.62
N VAL A 227 14.62 -0.36 -16.90
CA VAL A 227 14.80 -1.81 -16.73
C VAL A 227 15.05 -2.49 -18.08
N THR A 228 14.26 -2.14 -19.10
CA THR A 228 14.31 -2.75 -20.44
C THR A 228 14.38 -1.66 -21.52
N PRO A 229 15.44 -0.83 -21.55
CA PRO A 229 15.52 0.32 -22.47
C PRO A 229 15.52 -0.08 -23.95
N LEU A 230 15.94 -1.30 -24.27
CA LEU A 230 16.08 -1.80 -25.65
C LEU A 230 14.82 -2.48 -26.20
N ASP A 231 13.84 -2.78 -25.33
CA ASP A 231 12.59 -3.45 -25.73
C ASP A 231 11.46 -2.44 -26.03
N ILE A 232 11.74 -1.14 -25.89
CA ILE A 232 10.75 -0.08 -25.96
C ILE A 232 10.90 0.68 -27.27
N ASP A 233 9.79 0.91 -27.94
CA ASP A 233 9.71 1.85 -29.06
C ASP A 233 9.92 3.28 -28.53
N PRO A 234 10.98 3.99 -28.97
CA PRO A 234 11.27 5.35 -28.50
C PRO A 234 10.12 6.33 -28.72
N SER A 235 9.28 6.11 -29.73
CA SER A 235 8.12 6.96 -30.02
C SER A 235 7.03 6.91 -28.94
N GLN A 236 7.05 5.89 -28.07
CA GLN A 236 6.12 5.71 -26.96
C GLN A 236 6.59 6.39 -25.67
N LEU A 237 7.81 6.93 -25.65
CA LEU A 237 8.40 7.56 -24.47
C LEU A 237 7.82 8.96 -24.25
N ASN A 238 7.47 9.28 -23.00
CA ASN A 238 7.04 10.63 -22.66
C ASN A 238 8.24 11.59 -22.59
N MET A 239 8.61 12.17 -23.73
CA MET A 239 9.71 13.15 -23.82
C MET A 239 9.37 14.48 -23.15
N SER A 240 8.09 14.87 -23.12
CA SER A 240 7.66 16.16 -22.56
C SER A 240 7.91 16.29 -21.06
N ALA A 241 8.04 15.17 -20.35
CA ALA A 241 8.29 15.10 -18.92
C ALA A 241 9.75 15.39 -18.53
N PHE A 242 10.70 15.19 -19.44
CA PHE A 242 12.13 15.19 -19.15
C PHE A 242 12.87 16.22 -20.02
N PRO A 243 12.83 17.51 -19.65
CA PRO A 243 13.52 18.55 -20.41
C PRO A 243 15.03 18.31 -20.37
N GLY A 244 15.68 18.56 -21.50
CA GLY A 244 17.12 18.31 -21.67
C GLY A 244 17.44 16.96 -22.30
N VAL A 245 16.44 16.11 -22.56
CA VAL A 245 16.60 14.89 -23.38
C VAL A 245 16.12 15.21 -24.79
N SER A 246 17.03 15.14 -25.76
CA SER A 246 16.73 15.27 -27.19
C SER A 246 16.23 13.93 -27.72
N GLN A 247 15.01 13.90 -28.27
CA GLN A 247 14.44 12.66 -28.82
C GLN A 247 15.27 12.08 -29.97
N PRO A 248 15.70 12.86 -30.98
CA PRO A 248 16.56 12.34 -32.03
C PRO A 248 17.89 11.78 -31.51
N ASP A 249 18.52 12.46 -30.54
CA ASP A 249 19.79 11.98 -29.98
C ASP A 249 19.57 10.72 -29.12
N LEU A 250 18.46 10.65 -28.37
CA LEU A 250 18.07 9.46 -27.64
C LEU A 250 17.87 8.26 -28.58
N GLU A 251 17.19 8.45 -29.71
CA GLU A 251 16.97 7.41 -30.72
C GLU A 251 18.30 6.92 -31.32
N ILE A 252 19.22 7.83 -31.62
CA ILE A 252 20.57 7.49 -32.11
C ILE A 252 21.38 6.75 -31.03
N GLU A 253 21.35 7.21 -29.78
CA GLU A 253 22.02 6.56 -28.66
C GLU A 253 21.50 5.14 -28.43
N LEU A 254 20.17 4.95 -28.49
CA LEU A 254 19.52 3.64 -28.38
C LEU A 254 19.91 2.71 -29.54
N ALA A 255 19.97 3.25 -30.77
CA ALA A 255 20.41 2.48 -31.93
C ALA A 255 21.89 2.06 -31.83
N ASP A 256 22.79 2.96 -31.41
CA ASP A 256 24.22 2.63 -31.27
C ASP A 256 24.45 1.60 -30.16
N ILE A 257 23.82 1.75 -28.99
CA ILE A 257 24.05 0.88 -27.85
C ILE A 257 23.47 -0.53 -28.06
N ALA A 258 22.43 -0.67 -28.90
CA ALA A 258 21.76 -1.93 -29.18
C ALA A 258 22.68 -2.98 -29.81
N ASP A 259 23.68 -2.56 -30.58
CA ASP A 259 24.67 -3.47 -31.19
C ASP A 259 25.98 -3.57 -30.38
N LYS A 260 26.04 -3.00 -29.18
CA LYS A 260 27.18 -3.18 -28.26
C LYS A 260 26.91 -4.35 -27.32
N ASP A 261 27.49 -5.51 -27.63
CA ASP A 261 27.34 -6.74 -26.84
C ASP A 261 27.59 -6.55 -25.33
N LEU A 262 28.56 -5.71 -24.98
CA LEU A 262 28.89 -5.40 -23.58
C LEU A 262 27.69 -4.78 -22.83
N TRP A 263 27.05 -3.77 -23.43
CA TRP A 263 25.95 -3.04 -22.80
C TRP A 263 24.65 -3.84 -22.86
N MET A 264 24.38 -4.53 -23.97
CA MET A 264 23.30 -5.51 -24.05
C MET A 264 23.41 -6.58 -22.95
N SER A 265 24.59 -7.15 -22.75
CA SER A 265 24.82 -8.15 -21.71
C SER A 265 24.61 -7.57 -20.32
N LYS A 266 24.98 -6.31 -20.09
CA LYS A 266 24.77 -5.61 -18.83
C LYS A 266 23.28 -5.38 -18.53
N PHE A 267 22.46 -4.99 -19.50
CA PHE A 267 21.01 -4.88 -19.31
C PHE A 267 20.36 -6.25 -19.09
N LYS A 268 20.80 -7.29 -19.81
CA LYS A 268 20.35 -8.68 -19.56
C LYS A 268 20.70 -9.16 -18.16
N SER A 269 21.92 -8.84 -17.68
CA SER A 269 22.34 -9.13 -16.31
C SER A 269 21.47 -8.42 -15.29
N LEU A 270 21.14 -7.13 -15.51
CA LEU A 270 20.22 -6.39 -14.64
C LEU A 270 18.88 -7.10 -14.53
N THR A 271 18.28 -7.52 -15.66
CA THR A 271 17.00 -8.25 -15.64
C THR A 271 17.11 -9.57 -14.87
N ALA A 272 18.21 -10.31 -15.04
CA ALA A 272 18.47 -11.55 -14.31
C ALA A 272 18.63 -11.33 -12.79
N ASP A 273 19.35 -10.28 -12.40
CA ASP A 273 19.55 -9.91 -10.98
C ASP A 273 18.21 -9.51 -10.33
N LEU A 274 17.38 -8.75 -11.05
CA LEU A 274 16.03 -8.38 -10.60
C LEU A 274 15.12 -9.61 -10.46
N GLU A 275 15.20 -10.55 -11.39
CA GLU A 275 14.47 -11.83 -11.31
C GLU A 275 14.92 -12.65 -10.08
N ASP A 276 16.22 -12.74 -9.84
CA ASP A 276 16.78 -13.47 -8.70
C ASP A 276 16.34 -12.84 -7.37
N VAL A 277 16.37 -11.51 -7.24
CA VAL A 277 15.83 -10.81 -6.07
C VAL A 277 14.35 -11.15 -5.86
N ALA A 278 13.54 -11.14 -6.92
CA ALA A 278 12.13 -11.50 -6.83
C ALA A 278 11.92 -12.95 -6.37
N ARG A 279 12.73 -13.87 -6.90
CA ARG A 279 12.73 -15.30 -6.53
C ARG A 279 13.12 -15.51 -5.08
N GLN A 280 14.23 -14.92 -4.63
CA GLN A 280 14.68 -15.01 -3.25
C GLN A 280 13.67 -14.41 -2.27
N LYS A 281 13.10 -13.24 -2.60
CA LYS A 281 12.03 -12.62 -1.81
C LYS A 281 10.84 -13.56 -1.63
N ALA A 282 10.42 -14.26 -2.69
CA ALA A 282 9.32 -15.21 -2.63
C ALA A 282 9.63 -16.46 -1.77
N VAL A 283 10.88 -16.94 -1.80
CA VAL A 283 11.34 -18.04 -0.94
C VAL A 283 11.34 -17.62 0.52
N LEU A 284 11.99 -16.49 0.85
CA LEU A 284 12.08 -15.99 2.22
C LEU A 284 10.71 -15.65 2.82
N ALA A 285 9.78 -15.10 2.02
CA ALA A 285 8.43 -14.83 2.47
C ALA A 285 7.67 -16.11 2.84
N ARG A 286 7.89 -17.21 2.11
CA ARG A 286 7.30 -18.52 2.39
C ARG A 286 7.87 -19.15 3.67
N GLU A 287 9.14 -18.90 3.95
CA GLU A 287 9.82 -19.34 5.16
C GLU A 287 9.62 -18.38 6.35
N HIS A 288 8.79 -17.35 6.20
CA HIS A 288 8.56 -16.31 7.21
C HIS A 288 9.84 -15.58 7.69
N LYS A 289 10.88 -15.53 6.84
CA LYS A 289 12.18 -14.88 7.11
C LYS A 289 12.17 -13.41 6.72
N TRP A 290 11.39 -12.61 7.44
CA TRP A 290 11.17 -11.19 7.10
C TRP A 290 12.42 -10.31 7.26
N SER A 291 13.26 -10.58 8.25
CA SER A 291 14.53 -9.85 8.46
C SER A 291 15.49 -10.02 7.28
N ASP A 292 15.52 -11.21 6.68
CA ASP A 292 16.46 -11.53 5.62
C ASP A 292 16.06 -10.85 4.30
N ILE A 293 14.76 -10.60 4.10
CA ILE A 293 14.25 -9.81 2.97
C ILE A 293 14.79 -8.37 3.01
N GLU A 294 15.03 -7.82 4.20
CA GLU A 294 15.62 -6.48 4.33
C GLU A 294 17.07 -6.44 3.82
N ASN A 295 17.78 -7.56 3.89
CA ASN A 295 19.18 -7.70 3.45
C ASN A 295 19.33 -7.95 1.94
N LEU A 296 18.25 -8.29 1.24
CA LEU A 296 18.30 -8.47 -0.23
C LEU A 296 18.70 -7.17 -0.95
N PRO A 297 19.43 -7.29 -2.07
CA PRO A 297 19.68 -6.17 -2.98
C PRO A 297 18.39 -5.45 -3.32
N LYS A 298 18.43 -4.11 -3.32
CA LYS A 298 17.26 -3.29 -3.63
C LYS A 298 17.16 -3.11 -5.15
N PRO A 299 16.00 -3.40 -5.77
CA PRO A 299 15.81 -3.25 -7.21
C PRO A 299 16.22 -1.88 -7.76
N ASP A 300 15.79 -0.80 -7.09
CA ASP A 300 16.16 0.57 -7.46
C ASP A 300 17.68 0.80 -7.48
N LYS A 301 18.41 0.24 -6.50
CA LYS A 301 19.86 0.34 -6.41
C LYS A 301 20.56 -0.41 -7.54
N LEU A 302 20.11 -1.63 -7.86
CA LEU A 302 20.65 -2.42 -8.98
C LEU A 302 20.46 -1.68 -10.32
N VAL A 303 19.27 -1.12 -10.53
CA VAL A 303 18.97 -0.31 -11.72
C VAL A 303 19.86 0.93 -11.75
N PHE A 304 19.97 1.66 -10.64
CA PHE A 304 20.80 2.86 -10.54
C PHE A 304 22.28 2.58 -10.83
N GLU A 305 22.85 1.53 -10.23
CA GLU A 305 24.25 1.12 -10.45
C GLU A 305 24.51 0.70 -11.91
N THR A 306 23.53 0.06 -12.54
CA THR A 306 23.60 -0.29 -13.96
C THR A 306 23.69 0.94 -14.84
N TRP A 307 22.81 1.93 -14.63
CA TRP A 307 22.82 3.19 -15.37
C TRP A 307 24.05 4.07 -15.09
N ASN A 308 24.59 4.01 -13.87
CA ASN A 308 25.81 4.74 -13.52
C ASN A 308 27.05 4.19 -14.24
N ALA A 309 27.04 2.92 -14.61
CA ALA A 309 28.12 2.29 -15.37
C ALA A 309 28.07 2.60 -16.88
N ILE A 310 26.95 3.11 -17.41
CA ILE A 310 26.82 3.49 -18.81
C ILE A 310 27.70 4.72 -19.09
N PRO A 311 28.47 4.75 -20.20
CA PRO A 311 29.31 5.89 -20.56
C PRO A 311 28.54 7.17 -20.79
N ASP A 312 29.19 8.31 -20.55
CA ASP A 312 28.58 9.63 -20.76
C ASP A 312 28.34 9.98 -22.24
N THR A 313 28.82 9.15 -23.17
CA THR A 313 28.43 9.23 -24.59
C THR A 313 26.94 8.96 -24.79
N TYR A 314 26.27 8.29 -23.85
CA TYR A 314 24.84 8.01 -23.86
C TYR A 314 24.09 8.91 -22.87
N MET A 315 24.36 10.22 -22.93
CA MET A 315 23.87 11.19 -21.95
C MET A 315 22.35 11.32 -21.98
N ASN A 316 21.71 11.26 -23.16
CA ASN A 316 20.26 11.38 -23.28
C ASN A 316 19.57 10.16 -22.63
N MET A 317 20.07 8.95 -22.90
CA MET A 317 19.59 7.72 -22.26
C MET A 317 19.73 7.78 -20.74
N LYS A 318 20.92 8.17 -20.24
CA LYS A 318 21.17 8.29 -18.79
C LYS A 318 20.25 9.32 -18.16
N THR A 319 20.13 10.50 -18.77
CA THR A 319 19.29 11.59 -18.26
C THR A 319 17.82 11.16 -18.19
N TYR A 320 17.33 10.48 -19.23
CA TYR A 320 15.97 9.94 -19.26
C TYR A 320 15.76 8.90 -18.15
N ALA A 321 16.64 7.91 -18.04
CA ALA A 321 16.55 6.85 -17.02
C ALA A 321 16.59 7.40 -15.59
N PHE A 322 17.54 8.29 -15.28
CA PHE A 322 17.61 8.93 -13.96
C PHE A 322 16.41 9.84 -13.69
N GLY A 323 15.89 10.50 -14.72
CA GLY A 323 14.63 11.23 -14.66
C GLY A 323 13.49 10.34 -14.17
N VAL A 324 13.29 9.18 -14.80
CA VAL A 324 12.25 8.21 -14.40
C VAL A 324 12.48 7.69 -12.98
N LEU A 325 13.72 7.33 -12.63
CA LEU A 325 14.08 6.84 -11.28
C LEU A 325 13.79 7.87 -10.18
N SER A 326 13.97 9.17 -10.47
CA SER A 326 13.77 10.25 -9.50
C SER A 326 12.32 10.41 -9.02
N ILE A 327 11.34 9.98 -9.83
CA ILE A 327 9.91 10.13 -9.51
C ILE A 327 9.56 9.38 -8.21
N PHE A 328 10.23 8.27 -7.91
CA PHE A 328 9.79 7.34 -6.86
C PHE A 328 10.53 7.47 -5.54
N GLY A 329 11.82 7.85 -5.57
CA GLY A 329 12.53 8.27 -4.36
C GLY A 329 11.77 9.37 -3.61
N SER A 330 11.13 10.28 -4.35
CA SER A 330 10.31 11.34 -3.77
C SER A 330 8.97 10.83 -3.19
N THR A 331 8.34 9.83 -3.82
CA THR A 331 7.00 9.35 -3.43
C THR A 331 7.06 8.58 -2.12
N TYR A 332 8.00 7.65 -1.96
CA TYR A 332 8.21 6.92 -0.71
C TYR A 332 8.58 7.85 0.46
N LEU A 333 9.52 8.77 0.24
CA LEU A 333 9.92 9.73 1.28
C LEU A 333 8.77 10.66 1.64
N CYS A 334 8.01 11.17 0.65
CA CYS A 334 6.83 11.98 0.91
C CYS A 334 5.79 11.19 1.72
N GLU A 335 5.51 9.93 1.36
CA GLU A 335 4.58 9.07 2.11
C GLU A 335 5.05 8.81 3.54
N GLN A 336 6.33 8.50 3.76
CA GLN A 336 6.91 8.35 5.10
C GLN A 336 6.78 9.63 5.92
N ILE A 337 7.05 10.80 5.31
CA ILE A 337 6.91 12.11 5.92
C ILE A 337 5.44 12.38 6.27
N PHE A 338 4.49 12.20 5.34
CA PHE A 338 3.06 12.43 5.56
C PHE A 338 2.47 11.49 6.61
N SER A 339 2.84 10.20 6.55
CA SER A 339 2.48 9.20 7.55
C SER A 339 2.97 9.61 8.94
N SER A 340 4.26 9.95 9.05
CA SER A 340 4.87 10.39 10.30
C SER A 340 4.23 11.67 10.79
N MET A 341 3.92 12.61 9.89
CA MET A 341 3.26 13.87 10.21
C MET A 341 1.86 13.65 10.78
N ASN A 342 1.05 12.79 10.16
CA ASN A 342 -0.29 12.47 10.65
C ASN A 342 -0.26 11.79 12.03
N TYR A 343 0.75 10.94 12.28
CA TYR A 343 0.95 10.35 13.60
C TYR A 343 1.38 11.40 14.64
N ILE A 344 2.30 12.30 14.26
CA ILE A 344 2.79 13.38 15.14
C ILE A 344 1.68 14.39 15.44
N LYS A 345 0.87 14.79 14.45
CA LYS A 345 -0.29 15.67 14.56
C LYS A 345 -1.52 14.95 15.12
N SER A 346 -1.36 14.20 16.21
CA SER A 346 -2.50 13.57 16.86
C SER A 346 -3.38 14.62 17.56
N LYS A 347 -4.69 14.36 17.65
CA LYS A 347 -5.67 15.22 18.35
C LYS A 347 -5.36 15.48 19.84
N TYR A 348 -4.42 14.73 20.41
CA TYR A 348 -4.01 14.82 21.81
C TYR A 348 -2.77 15.72 22.02
N ARG A 349 -2.13 16.21 20.95
CA ARG A 349 -0.98 17.12 21.05
C ARG A 349 -1.38 18.56 20.72
N SER A 350 -1.78 19.31 21.75
CA SER A 350 -2.23 20.70 21.65
C SER A 350 -1.11 21.76 21.60
N ARG A 351 0.16 21.36 21.79
CA ARG A 351 1.31 22.29 21.93
C ARG A 351 2.39 22.12 20.84
N LEU A 352 2.04 21.51 19.71
CA LEU A 352 2.97 21.27 18.61
C LEU A 352 3.23 22.57 17.84
N THR A 353 4.48 23.05 17.87
CA THR A 353 4.96 24.16 17.01
C THR A 353 5.52 23.62 15.69
N ASP A 354 5.65 24.46 14.67
CA ASP A 354 6.25 24.07 13.37
C ASP A 354 7.69 23.54 13.54
N ASP A 355 8.50 24.17 14.39
CA ASP A 355 9.87 23.73 14.68
C ASP A 355 9.91 22.34 15.36
N SER A 356 9.00 22.11 16.31
CA SER A 356 8.90 20.81 17.00
C SER A 356 8.41 19.71 16.05
N LEU A 357 7.48 20.04 15.14
CA LEU A 357 6.99 19.13 14.10
C LEU A 357 8.12 18.75 13.15
N GLN A 358 8.87 19.74 12.66
CA GLN A 358 9.98 19.53 11.74
C GLN A 358 11.06 18.65 12.39
N SER A 359 11.39 18.90 13.65
CA SER A 359 12.36 18.11 14.41
C SER A 359 11.91 16.67 14.59
N CYS A 360 10.65 16.44 14.99
CA CYS A 360 10.09 15.08 15.09
C CYS A 360 10.05 14.37 13.73
N LEU A 361 9.72 15.08 12.65
CA LEU A 361 9.72 14.52 11.31
C LEU A 361 11.13 14.10 10.88
N LYS A 362 12.14 14.96 11.05
CA LYS A 362 13.54 14.65 10.75
C LYS A 362 14.01 13.40 11.49
N LEU A 363 13.71 13.29 12.79
CA LEU A 363 14.06 12.09 13.57
C LEU A 363 13.35 10.82 13.06
N LYS A 364 12.10 10.94 12.57
CA LYS A 364 11.33 9.79 12.08
C LYS A 364 11.74 9.29 10.69
N VAL A 365 12.24 10.18 9.83
CA VAL A 365 12.50 9.90 8.41
C VAL A 365 13.98 9.75 8.09
N THR A 366 14.86 10.05 9.05
CA THR A 366 16.30 9.80 8.93
C THR A 366 16.68 8.51 9.62
N SER A 367 17.81 7.91 9.23
CA SER A 367 18.46 6.80 9.94
C SER A 367 19.27 7.29 11.15
N TYR A 368 19.15 8.57 11.52
CA TYR A 368 19.89 9.14 12.64
C TYR A 368 19.42 8.51 13.95
N SER A 369 20.33 7.79 14.60
CA SER A 369 20.14 7.26 15.94
C SER A 369 20.80 8.23 16.92
N PRO A 370 20.03 9.05 17.66
CA PRO A 370 20.61 9.92 18.66
C PRO A 370 21.29 9.09 19.75
N ASP A 371 22.43 9.56 20.23
CA ASP A 371 23.13 8.99 21.38
C ASP A 371 22.34 9.32 22.66
N ILE A 372 21.40 8.44 22.99
CA ILE A 372 20.48 8.60 24.12
C ILE A 372 21.24 8.61 25.44
N GLU A 373 22.33 7.84 25.57
CA GLU A 373 23.11 7.77 26.80
C GLU A 373 23.77 9.11 27.12
N LYS A 374 24.37 9.73 26.10
CA LYS A 374 24.94 11.08 26.21
C LYS A 374 23.87 12.14 26.48
N LEU A 375 22.73 12.07 25.82
CA LEU A 375 21.63 13.02 26.07
C LEU A 375 21.08 12.86 27.50
N CYS A 376 21.01 11.64 28.02
CA CYS A 376 20.57 11.37 29.38
C CYS A 376 21.60 11.78 30.44
N SER A 377 22.90 11.82 30.12
CA SER A 377 23.92 12.34 31.05
C SER A 377 23.83 13.85 31.25
N ASP A 378 23.32 14.57 30.24
CA ASP A 378 23.22 16.03 30.24
C ASP A 378 21.91 16.55 30.87
N VAL A 379 20.95 15.67 31.16
CA VAL A 379 19.66 16.03 31.78
C VAL A 379 19.68 15.70 33.27
N GLN A 380 19.38 16.70 34.11
CA GLN A 380 19.33 16.56 35.56
C GLN A 380 18.26 15.52 35.97
N LYS A 381 18.70 14.41 36.57
CA LYS A 381 17.80 13.33 37.02
C LYS A 381 16.82 13.85 38.07
N GLN A 382 15.55 13.96 37.73
CA GLN A 382 14.49 14.08 38.74
C GLN A 382 14.29 12.70 39.38
N LYS A 383 14.87 12.50 40.56
CA LYS A 383 14.51 11.36 41.41
C LYS A 383 13.09 11.62 41.92
N SER A 384 12.12 10.76 41.59
CA SER A 384 10.85 10.80 42.30
C SER A 384 11.11 10.38 43.75
N HIS A 385 10.51 11.10 44.68
CA HIS A 385 10.50 10.74 46.09
C HIS A 385 9.64 9.50 46.34
#